data_AF-A0A8H6MGP9-F1
#
_entry.id   AF-A0A8H6MGP9-F1
#
_cell.length_a   1.000
_cell.length_b   1.000
_cell.length_c   1.000
_cell.angle_alpha   90.00
_cell.angle_beta   90.00
_cell.angle_gamma   90.00
#
_symmetry.space_group_name_H-M   'P 1'
#
loop_
_entity.id
_entity.type
_entity.pdbx_description
1 polymer ?
#
loop_
_entity_poly.entity_id
_entity_poly.type
_entity_poly.pdbx_seq_one_letter_code
_entity_poly.pdbx_strand_id
1 'polypeptide(L)'
;MTTHTLELLKEPYGYFDEDCLAFGGTIPRRLELTQVHMVHDGEAIGLDSTEWLLPPGAPHNPAQRCINNNVRVWGIFEVKKVEWLSEKGQQRLQSLMRKRDNQGRQPGIARSILTLDSFYATLRREGYDEKVKILLSFVKNMNARSEEDNAGVRTLCIHSVENRAYIVKDADVAFFNLSINWHYRYQLFYLMKKLIRDAKVQQPIEARTIHWFVKEYNLQIRNQTDEHQRLIFSTQRDDDDPDPTPLTGDVPHRRYLRHIASADIRGRFADQCEWLLANQIASASSAVQLFDTKSWVKWCKEVQKLREETRDQLPRPWGVARNTRLEDLQFSEEDPFGLERFGGKAKEWADKLKNALNRAAAKPKNVQPQSEIPFSVPVKKASKRKRKQRATQFIYDDDFSDSSTDSYFSDSEDDAELSRKINLLHFQRPSLPHDNLNWHCTYPECYFTVDMREITTSKTHDCRREHLQVLSCPAIYEIFIEKVNTHLLDKHLDLDIHIASDKSVYLLRRGETRPPRESSGPRRGARERKPRIKAELD
;
A
#
# COMPACT_ATOMS: atom_id res chain seq x y z
N MET A 1 39.78 -7.27 -10.14
CA MET A 1 38.38 -6.94 -9.80
C MET A 1 37.75 -6.28 -11.02
N THR A 2 36.84 -6.93 -11.76
CA THR A 2 35.46 -7.30 -11.38
C THR A 2 34.46 -6.12 -11.34
N THR A 3 34.93 -4.86 -11.44
CA THR A 3 34.05 -3.68 -11.57
C THR A 3 33.27 -3.69 -12.88
N HIS A 4 33.94 -4.10 -13.96
CA HIS A 4 33.37 -4.11 -15.30
C HIS A 4 32.26 -5.18 -15.47
N THR A 5 32.43 -6.37 -14.89
CA THR A 5 31.38 -7.43 -14.89
C THR A 5 30.12 -6.97 -14.16
N LEU A 6 30.27 -6.37 -12.98
CA LEU A 6 29.13 -5.85 -12.21
C LEU A 6 28.46 -4.68 -12.91
N GLU A 7 29.22 -3.80 -13.55
CA GLU A 7 28.68 -2.71 -14.38
C GLU A 7 27.80 -3.23 -15.51
N LEU A 8 28.17 -4.36 -16.14
CA LEU A 8 27.34 -4.99 -17.16
C LEU A 8 26.02 -5.55 -16.61
N LEU A 9 25.89 -5.80 -15.31
CA LEU A 9 24.67 -6.32 -14.67
C LEU A 9 23.76 -5.24 -14.09
N LYS A 10 24.25 -4.00 -13.91
CA LYS A 10 23.51 -2.92 -13.22
C LYS A 10 22.16 -2.63 -13.87
N GLU A 11 22.15 -2.44 -15.18
CA GLU A 11 20.96 -2.06 -15.94
C GLU A 11 20.42 -3.23 -16.77
N PRO A 12 19.09 -3.37 -16.88
CA PRO A 12 18.52 -4.35 -17.79
C PRO A 12 18.93 -4.08 -19.24
N TYR A 13 19.04 -5.13 -20.04
CA TYR A 13 19.21 -5.03 -21.49
C TYR A 13 17.83 -5.02 -22.15
N GLY A 14 17.50 -3.99 -22.93
CA GLY A 14 16.18 -3.87 -23.56
C GLY A 14 16.28 -3.50 -25.03
N TYR A 15 15.23 -3.60 -25.86
CA TYR A 15 13.85 -4.03 -25.66
C TYR A 15 13.63 -5.38 -26.35
N PHE A 16 13.38 -6.45 -25.60
CA PHE A 16 13.19 -7.80 -26.16
C PHE A 16 11.72 -8.10 -26.36
N ASP A 17 11.35 -8.58 -27.54
CA ASP A 17 10.02 -9.17 -27.75
C ASP A 17 9.99 -10.61 -27.26
N GLU A 18 8.79 -11.15 -27.04
CA GLU A 18 8.58 -12.51 -26.54
C GLU A 18 9.24 -13.59 -27.41
N ASP A 19 9.38 -13.36 -28.72
CA ASP A 19 10.04 -14.27 -29.66
C ASP A 19 11.55 -14.47 -29.42
N CYS A 20 12.13 -13.65 -28.53
CA CYS A 20 13.51 -13.81 -28.06
C CYS A 20 13.64 -14.87 -26.96
N LEU A 21 12.52 -15.40 -26.44
CA LEU A 21 12.50 -16.49 -25.48
C LEU A 21 12.45 -17.85 -26.20
N ALA A 22 13.04 -18.86 -25.58
CA ALA A 22 12.96 -20.22 -26.08
C ALA A 22 11.52 -20.77 -25.99
N PHE A 23 11.18 -21.67 -26.91
CA PHE A 23 9.94 -22.46 -26.88
C PHE A 23 10.21 -23.84 -26.27
N GLY A 24 9.30 -24.33 -25.42
CA GLY A 24 9.36 -25.70 -24.88
C GLY A 24 9.97 -25.83 -23.48
N GLY A 25 10.28 -27.07 -23.06
CA GLY A 25 10.58 -27.44 -21.67
C GLY A 25 11.90 -26.91 -21.07
N THR A 26 12.69 -26.14 -21.83
CA THR A 26 13.93 -25.54 -21.32
C THR A 26 13.66 -24.32 -20.44
N ILE A 27 12.56 -23.61 -20.68
CA ILE A 27 12.16 -22.41 -19.94
C ILE A 27 11.02 -22.74 -18.95
N PRO A 28 11.00 -22.13 -17.74
CA PRO A 28 9.90 -22.33 -16.80
C PRO A 28 8.54 -22.00 -17.42
N ARG A 29 7.51 -22.77 -17.06
CA ARG A 29 6.12 -22.54 -17.51
C ARG A 29 5.59 -21.16 -17.11
N ARG A 30 6.10 -20.61 -16.01
CA ARG A 30 5.72 -19.29 -15.48
C ARG A 30 6.99 -18.47 -15.30
N LEU A 31 7.04 -17.31 -15.94
CA LEU A 31 8.18 -16.41 -15.86
C LEU A 31 7.89 -15.31 -14.86
N GLU A 32 8.88 -14.99 -14.03
CA GLU A 32 8.74 -13.94 -13.02
C GLU A 32 9.22 -12.62 -13.60
N LEU A 33 8.38 -11.59 -13.52
CA LEU A 33 8.69 -10.24 -13.98
C LEU A 33 8.72 -9.27 -12.80
N THR A 34 9.67 -8.33 -12.85
CA THR A 34 9.75 -7.17 -11.97
C THR A 34 9.58 -5.89 -12.78
N GLN A 35 9.29 -4.77 -12.12
CA GLN A 35 9.04 -3.44 -12.67
C GLN A 35 8.04 -3.45 -13.82
N VAL A 36 6.97 -4.23 -13.64
CA VAL A 36 5.96 -4.40 -14.68
C VAL A 36 5.20 -3.10 -14.90
N HIS A 37 5.01 -2.74 -16.16
CA HIS A 37 4.12 -1.66 -16.57
C HIS A 37 3.37 -2.02 -17.86
N MET A 38 2.23 -1.36 -18.08
CA MET A 38 1.35 -1.61 -19.21
C MET A 38 1.14 -0.33 -20.01
N VAL A 39 1.15 -0.46 -21.34
CA VAL A 39 0.99 0.65 -22.28
C VAL A 39 -0.05 0.29 -23.33
N HIS A 40 -0.91 1.25 -23.66
CA HIS A 40 -1.87 1.16 -24.76
C HIS A 40 -1.84 2.48 -25.53
N ASP A 41 -1.62 2.42 -26.84
CA ASP A 41 -1.47 3.60 -27.71
C ASP A 41 -0.46 4.65 -27.19
N GLY A 42 0.63 4.18 -26.57
CA GLY A 42 1.68 5.03 -26.00
C GLY A 42 1.37 5.61 -24.62
N GLU A 43 0.14 5.44 -24.12
CA GLU A 43 -0.24 5.86 -22.77
C GLU A 43 -0.01 4.75 -21.74
N ALA A 44 0.51 5.12 -20.57
CA ALA A 44 0.54 4.22 -19.43
C ALA A 44 -0.89 3.90 -18.97
N ILE A 45 -1.18 2.62 -18.80
CA ILE A 45 -2.48 2.12 -18.33
C ILE A 45 -2.28 1.11 -17.20
N GLY A 46 -3.36 0.79 -16.49
CA GLY A 46 -3.37 -0.24 -15.46
C GLY A 46 -4.44 -1.30 -15.72
N LEU A 47 -4.47 -2.29 -14.84
CA LEU A 47 -5.46 -3.38 -14.88
C LEU A 47 -6.90 -2.87 -14.75
N ASP A 48 -7.12 -1.71 -14.13
CA ASP A 48 -8.46 -1.11 -14.05
C ASP A 48 -9.06 -0.82 -15.44
N SER A 49 -8.22 -0.64 -16.46
CA SER A 49 -8.63 -0.33 -17.84
C SER A 49 -8.71 -1.55 -18.76
N THR A 50 -8.25 -2.73 -18.34
CA THR A 50 -8.13 -3.92 -19.21
C THR A 50 -8.83 -5.16 -18.69
N GLU A 51 -9.41 -5.08 -17.49
CA GLU A 51 -9.95 -6.24 -16.77
C GLU A 51 -11.46 -6.11 -16.65
N TRP A 52 -12.15 -6.66 -17.65
CA TRP A 52 -13.61 -6.65 -17.74
C TRP A 52 -14.22 -7.98 -17.29
N LEU A 53 -15.39 -7.91 -16.66
CA LEU A 53 -16.17 -9.08 -16.24
C LEU A 53 -16.95 -9.71 -17.42
N LEU A 54 -17.36 -8.87 -18.37
CA LEU A 54 -17.92 -9.27 -19.65
C LEU A 54 -17.01 -8.78 -20.77
N PRO A 55 -16.98 -9.44 -21.95
CA PRO A 55 -16.27 -8.89 -23.09
C PRO A 55 -16.71 -7.44 -23.35
N PRO A 56 -15.77 -6.50 -23.53
CA PRO A 56 -16.10 -5.12 -23.85
C PRO A 56 -16.96 -5.06 -25.13
N GLY A 57 -18.03 -4.25 -25.09
CA GLY A 57 -19.05 -4.17 -26.13
C GLY A 57 -19.59 -2.76 -26.37
N ALA A 58 -19.07 -1.75 -25.66
CA ALA A 58 -19.49 -0.36 -25.74
C ALA A 58 -18.31 0.54 -26.15
N PRO A 59 -18.02 0.68 -27.46
CA PRO A 59 -16.81 1.37 -27.95
C PRO A 59 -16.78 2.87 -27.63
N HIS A 60 -17.94 3.49 -27.37
CA HIS A 60 -18.05 4.89 -26.97
C HIS A 60 -17.90 5.10 -25.46
N ASN A 61 -17.88 4.03 -24.67
CA ASN A 61 -17.70 4.12 -23.23
C ASN A 61 -16.19 4.27 -22.92
N PRO A 62 -15.74 5.40 -22.33
CA PRO A 62 -14.33 5.62 -22.05
C PRO A 62 -13.70 4.55 -21.14
N ALA A 63 -14.49 3.91 -20.26
CA ALA A 63 -14.01 2.82 -19.41
C ALA A 63 -13.69 1.53 -20.18
N GLN A 64 -14.16 1.42 -21.43
CA GLN A 64 -13.88 0.30 -22.33
C GLN A 64 -12.93 0.71 -23.48
N ARG A 65 -12.19 1.81 -23.36
CA ARG A 65 -11.31 2.32 -24.44
C ARG A 65 -10.23 1.33 -24.90
N CYS A 66 -9.81 0.39 -24.05
CA CYS A 66 -8.78 -0.61 -24.37
C CYS A 66 -9.33 -1.86 -25.08
N ILE A 67 -10.53 -1.80 -25.67
CA ILE A 67 -11.25 -2.93 -26.31
C ILE A 67 -10.45 -3.70 -27.36
N ASN A 68 -9.49 -3.05 -28.04
CA ASN A 68 -8.76 -3.63 -29.17
C ASN A 68 -7.53 -4.46 -28.78
N ASN A 69 -7.32 -4.75 -27.49
CA ASN A 69 -6.32 -5.69 -26.96
C ASN A 69 -4.85 -5.48 -27.40
N ASN A 70 -4.48 -4.36 -28.02
CA ASN A 70 -3.08 -4.04 -28.31
C ASN A 70 -2.37 -3.48 -27.06
N VAL A 71 -2.63 -4.12 -25.91
CA VAL A 71 -2.04 -3.75 -24.63
C VAL A 71 -0.68 -4.40 -24.54
N ARG A 72 0.37 -3.58 -24.60
CA ARG A 72 1.75 -4.04 -24.45
C ARG A 72 2.14 -4.02 -22.99
N VAL A 73 2.63 -5.15 -22.51
CA VAL A 73 3.19 -5.30 -21.18
C VAL A 73 4.70 -5.26 -21.32
N TRP A 74 5.36 -4.53 -20.43
CA TRP A 74 6.80 -4.49 -20.28
C TRP A 74 7.15 -4.95 -18.87
N GLY A 75 8.26 -5.66 -18.73
CA GLY A 75 8.78 -6.05 -17.41
C GLY A 75 10.23 -6.51 -17.50
N ILE A 76 10.95 -6.38 -16.40
CA ILE A 76 12.29 -6.92 -16.27
C ILE A 76 12.20 -8.42 -16.00
N PHE A 77 12.84 -9.20 -16.86
CA PHE A 77 12.97 -10.64 -16.75
C PHE A 77 14.42 -11.00 -16.41
N GLU A 78 14.62 -11.84 -15.40
CA GLU A 78 15.95 -12.33 -15.00
C GLU A 78 16.28 -13.64 -15.71
N VAL A 79 17.17 -13.58 -16.70
CA VAL A 79 17.63 -14.75 -17.46
C VAL A 79 18.66 -15.51 -16.61
N LYS A 80 18.22 -16.62 -15.99
CA LYS A 80 19.10 -17.47 -15.16
C LYS A 80 19.91 -18.47 -15.98
N LYS A 81 19.43 -18.81 -17.17
CA LYS A 81 20.03 -19.80 -18.07
C LYS A 81 20.00 -19.28 -19.50
N VAL A 82 21.11 -19.37 -20.21
CA VAL A 82 21.23 -18.88 -21.60
C VAL A 82 20.22 -19.61 -22.51
N GLU A 83 19.94 -20.87 -22.22
CA GLU A 83 18.98 -21.72 -22.94
C GLU A 83 17.51 -21.29 -22.78
N TRP A 84 17.23 -20.31 -21.90
CA TRP A 84 15.92 -19.68 -21.83
C TRP A 84 15.68 -18.68 -22.96
N LEU A 85 16.73 -18.27 -23.66
CA LEU A 85 16.66 -17.41 -24.83
C LEU A 85 16.68 -18.26 -26.10
N SER A 86 15.89 -17.86 -27.09
CA SER A 86 16.01 -18.39 -28.45
C SER A 86 17.36 -18.00 -29.04
N GLU A 87 17.79 -18.63 -30.13
CA GLU A 87 19.05 -18.27 -30.80
C GLU A 87 19.08 -16.77 -31.15
N LYS A 88 17.95 -16.23 -31.65
CA LYS A 88 17.74 -14.80 -31.89
C LYS A 88 17.94 -13.98 -30.61
N GLY A 89 17.36 -14.41 -29.49
CA GLY A 89 17.51 -13.76 -28.18
C GLY A 89 18.96 -13.75 -27.70
N GLN A 90 19.67 -14.88 -27.83
CA GLN A 90 21.08 -15.01 -27.44
C GLN A 90 21.98 -14.10 -28.27
N GLN A 91 21.84 -14.12 -29.60
CA GLN A 91 22.60 -13.26 -30.50
C GLN A 91 22.37 -11.78 -30.18
N ARG A 92 21.10 -11.39 -29.96
CA ARG A 92 20.73 -10.01 -29.61
C ARG A 92 21.32 -9.58 -28.27
N LEU A 93 21.17 -10.39 -27.22
CA LEU A 93 21.71 -10.08 -25.89
C LEU A 93 23.22 -9.96 -25.93
N GLN A 94 23.91 -10.91 -26.58
CA GLN A 94 25.37 -10.85 -26.73
C GLN A 94 25.82 -9.56 -27.44
N SER A 95 25.12 -9.17 -28.51
CA SER A 95 25.41 -7.94 -29.24
C SER A 95 25.27 -6.70 -28.35
N LEU A 96 24.18 -6.61 -27.58
CA LEU A 96 23.95 -5.50 -26.63
C LEU A 96 24.98 -5.47 -25.50
N MET A 97 25.36 -6.63 -24.96
CA MET A 97 26.40 -6.75 -23.94
C MET A 97 27.77 -6.30 -24.46
N ARG A 98 28.16 -6.74 -25.66
CA ARG A 98 29.39 -6.27 -26.32
C ARG A 98 29.38 -4.78 -26.55
N LYS A 99 28.23 -4.22 -26.97
CA LYS A 99 28.07 -2.78 -27.16
C LYS A 99 28.29 -2.02 -25.84
N ARG A 100 27.67 -2.45 -24.74
CA ARG A 100 27.84 -1.84 -23.42
C ARG A 100 29.27 -2.00 -22.89
N ASP A 101 29.88 -3.17 -23.06
CA ASP A 101 31.29 -3.42 -22.73
C ASP A 101 32.22 -2.46 -23.47
N ASN A 102 32.04 -2.33 -24.80
CA ASN A 102 32.83 -1.39 -25.62
C ASN A 102 32.67 0.07 -25.19
N GLN A 103 31.51 0.49 -24.70
CA GLN A 103 31.29 1.86 -24.19
C GLN A 103 32.05 2.14 -22.90
N GLY A 104 32.26 1.13 -22.06
CA GLY A 104 33.05 1.25 -20.82
C GLY A 104 34.57 1.14 -21.04
N ARG A 105 35.04 0.82 -22.25
CA ARG A 105 36.47 0.67 -22.55
C ARG A 105 37.13 1.98 -22.97
N GLN A 106 38.41 2.14 -22.64
CA GLN A 106 39.21 3.27 -23.11
C GLN A 106 39.40 3.22 -24.64
N PRO A 107 39.47 4.40 -25.31
CA PRO A 107 39.79 4.47 -26.74
C PRO A 107 41.11 3.74 -27.07
N GLY A 108 41.12 2.92 -28.12
CA GLY A 108 42.30 2.18 -28.57
C GLY A 108 42.42 0.74 -28.04
N ILE A 109 41.57 0.33 -27.09
CA ILE A 109 41.48 -1.08 -26.67
C ILE A 109 40.72 -1.88 -27.74
N ALA A 110 41.15 -3.13 -27.97
CA ALA A 110 40.48 -4.05 -28.89
C ALA A 110 38.99 -4.24 -28.53
N ARG A 111 38.17 -4.43 -29.58
CA ARG A 111 36.72 -4.67 -29.44
C ARG A 111 36.44 -5.84 -28.51
N SER A 112 35.31 -5.77 -27.81
CA SER A 112 34.81 -6.81 -26.93
C SER A 112 34.67 -8.15 -27.67
N ILE A 113 35.33 -9.17 -27.13
CA ILE A 113 35.20 -10.58 -27.52
C ILE A 113 34.22 -11.35 -26.63
N LEU A 114 33.47 -10.64 -25.77
CA LEU A 114 32.58 -11.24 -24.77
C LEU A 114 31.56 -12.17 -25.42
N THR A 115 31.44 -13.41 -24.94
CA THR A 115 30.34 -14.31 -25.30
C THR A 115 29.42 -14.53 -24.10
N LEU A 116 28.15 -14.86 -24.32
CA LEU A 116 27.23 -15.18 -23.21
C LEU A 116 27.79 -16.31 -22.35
N ASP A 117 28.26 -17.40 -22.98
CA ASP A 117 28.82 -18.54 -22.24
C ASP A 117 30.01 -18.14 -21.38
N SER A 118 30.94 -17.33 -21.93
CA SER A 118 32.10 -16.84 -21.17
C SER A 118 31.70 -15.92 -20.03
N PHE A 119 30.62 -15.15 -20.20
CA PHE A 119 30.11 -14.23 -19.20
C PHE A 119 29.45 -15.00 -18.05
N TYR A 120 28.53 -15.93 -18.33
CA TYR A 120 27.91 -16.78 -17.31
C TYR A 120 28.94 -17.66 -16.58
N ALA A 121 29.95 -18.19 -17.29
CA ALA A 121 31.06 -18.90 -16.66
C ALA A 121 31.86 -18.00 -15.71
N THR A 122 32.02 -16.71 -16.07
CA THR A 122 32.67 -15.72 -15.21
C THR A 122 31.83 -15.42 -13.97
N LEU A 123 30.51 -15.22 -14.11
CA LEU A 123 29.60 -15.03 -12.96
C LEU A 123 29.70 -16.18 -11.96
N ARG A 124 29.65 -17.42 -12.46
CA ARG A 124 29.78 -18.63 -11.64
C ARG A 124 31.12 -18.70 -10.91
N ARG A 125 32.22 -18.41 -11.62
CA ARG A 125 33.57 -18.43 -11.04
C ARG A 125 33.74 -17.36 -9.97
N GLU A 126 33.11 -16.21 -10.15
CA GLU A 126 33.21 -15.07 -9.24
C GLU A 126 32.17 -15.11 -8.11
N GLY A 127 31.30 -16.12 -8.09
CA GLY A 127 30.27 -16.30 -7.06
C GLY A 127 29.15 -15.26 -7.15
N TYR A 128 28.96 -14.61 -8.30
CA TYR A 128 27.86 -13.70 -8.52
C TYR A 128 26.57 -14.46 -8.84
N ASP A 129 25.44 -13.81 -8.58
CA ASP A 129 24.14 -14.26 -9.06
C ASP A 129 24.20 -14.46 -10.59
N GLU A 130 23.98 -15.70 -11.05
CA GLU A 130 23.99 -16.08 -12.48
C GLU A 130 22.75 -15.54 -13.22
N LYS A 131 22.47 -14.24 -13.14
CA LYS A 131 21.25 -13.62 -13.65
C LYS A 131 21.56 -12.39 -14.49
N VAL A 132 21.17 -12.42 -15.76
CA VAL A 132 21.20 -11.24 -16.63
C VAL A 132 19.79 -10.67 -16.74
N LYS A 133 19.62 -9.39 -16.48
CA LYS A 133 18.33 -8.70 -16.56
C LYS A 133 18.06 -8.26 -17.99
N ILE A 134 16.89 -8.60 -18.53
CA ILE A 134 16.41 -8.07 -19.82
C ILE A 134 15.07 -7.37 -19.64
N LEU A 135 14.81 -6.32 -20.41
CA LEU A 135 13.50 -5.69 -20.52
C LEU A 135 12.70 -6.40 -21.61
N LEU A 136 11.75 -7.24 -21.17
CA LEU A 136 10.90 -8.04 -22.02
C LEU A 136 9.59 -7.30 -22.30
N SER A 137 9.06 -7.48 -23.51
CA SER A 137 7.75 -6.97 -23.92
C SER A 137 6.94 -8.02 -24.66
N PHE A 138 5.64 -8.01 -24.40
CA PHE A 138 4.68 -8.87 -25.06
C PHE A 138 3.30 -8.21 -25.10
N VAL A 139 2.44 -8.69 -25.99
CA VAL A 139 1.04 -8.25 -26.06
C VAL A 139 0.21 -9.12 -25.13
N LYS A 140 -0.59 -8.52 -24.27
CA LYS A 140 -1.51 -9.19 -23.36
C LYS A 140 -2.74 -9.71 -24.12
N ASN A 141 -3.15 -10.94 -23.84
CA ASN A 141 -4.30 -11.57 -24.52
C ASN A 141 -5.45 -11.95 -23.61
N MET A 142 -5.19 -12.12 -22.31
CA MET A 142 -6.22 -12.57 -21.36
C MET A 142 -6.32 -11.62 -20.18
N ASN A 143 -7.44 -11.68 -19.47
CA ASN A 143 -7.59 -11.05 -18.18
C ASN A 143 -6.51 -11.55 -17.20
N ALA A 144 -5.96 -10.61 -16.42
CA ALA A 144 -5.11 -10.90 -15.30
C ALA A 144 -5.82 -11.80 -14.29
N ARG A 145 -5.07 -12.73 -13.71
CA ARG A 145 -5.57 -13.67 -12.71
C ARG A 145 -4.82 -13.49 -11.42
N SER A 146 -5.54 -13.42 -10.31
CA SER A 146 -4.96 -13.68 -9.00
C SER A 146 -5.01 -15.17 -8.74
N GLU A 147 -3.85 -15.80 -8.65
CA GLU A 147 -3.72 -17.22 -8.37
C GLU A 147 -3.16 -17.42 -6.97
N GLU A 148 -3.76 -18.31 -6.18
CA GLU A 148 -3.24 -18.72 -4.89
C GLU A 148 -2.38 -19.96 -5.10
N ASP A 149 -1.12 -19.92 -4.67
CA ASP A 149 -0.23 -21.07 -4.74
C ASP A 149 -0.55 -22.08 -3.62
N ASN A 150 0.18 -23.20 -3.60
CA ASN A 150 -0.02 -24.25 -2.59
C ASN A 150 0.28 -23.77 -1.16
N ALA A 151 1.03 -22.67 -0.99
CA ALA A 151 1.33 -22.07 0.29
C ALA A 151 0.30 -21.00 0.70
N GLY A 152 -0.73 -20.76 -0.11
CA GLY A 152 -1.73 -19.72 0.15
C GLY A 152 -1.28 -18.32 -0.29
N VAL A 153 -0.09 -18.19 -0.90
CA VAL A 153 0.44 -16.92 -1.38
C VAL A 153 -0.21 -16.58 -2.71
N ARG A 154 -0.77 -15.38 -2.79
CA ARG A 154 -1.44 -14.91 -4.01
C ARG A 154 -0.45 -14.22 -4.92
N THR A 155 -0.47 -14.62 -6.18
CA THR A 155 0.37 -14.09 -7.25
C THR A 155 -0.51 -13.52 -8.35
N LEU A 156 -0.09 -12.38 -8.91
CA LEU A 156 -0.70 -11.80 -10.10
C LEU A 156 -0.09 -12.47 -11.34
N CYS A 157 -0.94 -13.04 -12.18
CA CYS A 157 -0.55 -13.72 -13.41
C CYS A 157 -1.14 -13.02 -14.64
N ILE A 158 -0.28 -12.68 -15.61
CA ILE A 158 -0.66 -12.09 -16.91
C ILE A 158 -0.28 -13.07 -18.02
N HIS A 159 -1.11 -13.13 -19.08
CA HIS A 159 -0.88 -14.02 -20.21
C HIS A 159 -0.67 -13.25 -21.52
N SER A 160 0.32 -13.68 -22.29
CA SER A 160 0.57 -13.15 -23.63
C SER A 160 -0.32 -13.78 -24.70
N VAL A 161 -0.26 -13.25 -25.92
CA VAL A 161 -0.89 -13.84 -27.13
C VAL A 161 -0.35 -15.23 -27.45
N GLU A 162 0.91 -15.51 -27.10
CA GLU A 162 1.49 -16.85 -27.20
C GLU A 162 1.06 -17.80 -26.08
N ASN A 163 0.10 -17.39 -25.23
CA ASN A 163 -0.40 -18.12 -24.06
C ASN A 163 0.69 -18.42 -23.02
N ARG A 164 1.76 -17.63 -22.97
CA ARG A 164 2.78 -17.72 -21.93
C ARG A 164 2.31 -17.01 -20.67
N ALA A 165 2.53 -17.63 -19.52
CA ALA A 165 2.15 -17.09 -18.23
C ALA A 165 3.32 -16.34 -17.57
N TYR A 166 3.03 -15.14 -17.07
CA TYR A 166 3.97 -14.27 -16.38
C TYR A 166 3.46 -13.94 -14.98
N ILE A 167 4.26 -14.26 -13.96
CA ILE A 167 4.03 -13.86 -12.57
C ILE A 167 4.61 -12.47 -12.37
N VAL A 168 3.77 -11.51 -11.99
CA VAL A 168 4.19 -10.16 -11.61
C VAL A 168 4.66 -10.20 -10.16
N LYS A 169 5.96 -10.07 -9.93
CA LYS A 169 6.56 -9.99 -8.58
C LYS A 169 6.43 -8.60 -7.99
N ASP A 170 6.75 -7.60 -8.80
CA ASP A 170 6.57 -6.20 -8.46
C ASP A 170 6.20 -5.39 -9.71
N ALA A 171 5.68 -4.21 -9.46
CA ALA A 171 5.05 -3.32 -10.43
C ALA A 171 5.71 -1.95 -10.35
N ASP A 172 5.83 -1.27 -11.49
CA ASP A 172 6.13 0.15 -11.50
C ASP A 172 5.05 0.92 -10.73
N VAL A 173 5.44 2.01 -10.06
CA VAL A 173 4.55 2.80 -9.18
C VAL A 173 3.35 3.36 -9.95
N ALA A 174 3.56 3.84 -11.19
CA ALA A 174 2.48 4.37 -12.00
C ALA A 174 1.51 3.25 -12.41
N PHE A 175 2.03 2.10 -12.85
CA PHE A 175 1.21 0.94 -13.18
C PHE A 175 0.40 0.43 -11.98
N PHE A 176 1.01 0.32 -10.80
CA PHE A 176 0.33 -0.10 -9.58
C PHE A 176 -0.79 0.88 -9.21
N ASN A 177 -0.51 2.19 -9.25
CA ASN A 177 -1.52 3.21 -8.98
C ASN A 177 -2.71 3.12 -9.96
N LEU A 178 -2.45 2.89 -11.25
CA LEU A 178 -3.49 2.71 -12.26
C LEU A 178 -4.23 1.35 -12.15
N SER A 179 -3.72 0.41 -11.34
CA SER A 179 -4.28 -0.93 -11.14
C SER A 179 -4.88 -1.13 -9.74
N ILE A 180 -4.99 -0.05 -8.97
CA ILE A 180 -5.25 -0.15 -7.54
C ILE A 180 -6.66 -0.69 -7.23
N ASN A 181 -7.67 -0.36 -8.03
CA ASN A 181 -9.01 -0.89 -7.79
C ASN A 181 -9.08 -2.36 -8.15
N TRP A 182 -8.39 -2.82 -9.20
CA TRP A 182 -8.26 -4.23 -9.52
C TRP A 182 -7.73 -5.01 -8.31
N HIS A 183 -6.64 -4.54 -7.69
CA HIS A 183 -6.11 -5.16 -6.48
C HIS A 183 -7.14 -5.18 -5.34
N TYR A 184 -7.79 -4.05 -5.06
CA TYR A 184 -8.80 -3.97 -3.99
C TYR A 184 -10.02 -4.84 -4.24
N ARG A 185 -10.52 -4.93 -5.48
CA ARG A 185 -11.65 -5.78 -5.88
C ARG A 185 -11.38 -7.24 -5.58
N TYR A 186 -10.23 -7.75 -6.04
CA TYR A 186 -9.87 -9.16 -5.83
C TYR A 186 -9.53 -9.44 -4.37
N GLN A 187 -8.78 -8.57 -3.69
CA GLN A 187 -8.52 -8.71 -2.25
C GLN A 187 -9.83 -8.79 -1.45
N LEU A 188 -10.77 -7.89 -1.70
CA LEU A 188 -12.08 -7.88 -1.04
C LEU A 188 -12.91 -9.12 -1.38
N PHE A 189 -12.92 -9.55 -2.64
CA PHE A 189 -13.61 -10.76 -3.06
C PHE A 189 -13.09 -12.02 -2.36
N TYR A 190 -11.77 -12.17 -2.27
CA TYR A 190 -11.17 -13.28 -1.55
C TYR A 190 -11.38 -13.19 -0.04
N LEU A 191 -11.34 -11.98 0.52
CA LEU A 191 -11.70 -11.75 1.92
C LEU A 191 -13.13 -12.24 2.19
N MET A 192 -14.10 -11.87 1.37
CA MET A 192 -15.48 -12.34 1.50
C MET A 192 -15.58 -13.87 1.42
N LYS A 193 -14.83 -14.50 0.51
CA LYS A 193 -14.74 -15.97 0.45
C LYS A 193 -14.16 -16.58 1.73
N LYS A 194 -13.09 -16.00 2.26
CA LYS A 194 -12.46 -16.42 3.52
C LYS A 194 -13.49 -16.33 4.67
N LEU A 195 -14.19 -15.20 4.80
CA LEU A 195 -15.21 -14.99 5.83
C LEU A 195 -16.35 -16.02 5.76
N ILE A 196 -16.79 -16.39 4.55
CA ILE A 196 -17.82 -17.42 4.35
C ILE A 196 -17.31 -18.81 4.73
N ARG A 197 -16.07 -19.14 4.33
CA ARG A 197 -15.45 -20.44 4.60
C ARG A 197 -15.18 -20.64 6.09
N ASP A 198 -14.69 -19.61 6.76
CA ASP A 198 -14.18 -19.68 8.14
C ASP A 198 -15.25 -19.32 9.19
N ALA A 199 -16.48 -18.98 8.76
CA ALA A 199 -17.61 -18.71 9.65
C ALA A 199 -18.01 -19.97 10.45
N LYS A 200 -18.10 -19.82 11.77
CA LYS A 200 -18.52 -20.90 12.70
C LYS A 200 -19.90 -21.45 12.38
N VAL A 201 -20.81 -20.57 11.96
CA VAL A 201 -22.17 -20.93 11.53
C VAL A 201 -22.26 -20.58 10.06
N GLN A 202 -22.36 -21.60 9.20
CA GLN A 202 -22.54 -21.38 7.77
C GLN A 202 -23.88 -20.72 7.52
N GLN A 203 -23.84 -19.42 7.24
CA GLN A 203 -25.05 -18.68 6.90
C GLN A 203 -25.47 -18.98 5.45
N PRO A 204 -26.77 -19.19 5.21
CA PRO A 204 -27.29 -19.32 3.85
C PRO A 204 -27.12 -18.00 3.09
N ILE A 205 -27.08 -18.05 1.75
CA ILE A 205 -26.72 -16.90 0.92
C ILE A 205 -27.68 -15.72 1.15
N GLU A 206 -28.95 -16.00 1.44
CA GLU A 206 -30.03 -15.05 1.71
C GLU A 206 -29.78 -14.21 2.96
N ALA A 207 -29.01 -14.73 3.92
CA ALA A 207 -28.69 -14.04 5.18
C ALA A 207 -27.38 -13.24 5.11
N ARG A 208 -26.58 -13.43 4.05
CA ARG A 208 -25.27 -12.77 3.87
C ARG A 208 -25.45 -11.34 3.37
N THR A 209 -25.74 -10.44 4.30
CA THR A 209 -25.85 -8.99 4.06
C THR A 209 -24.53 -8.27 4.34
N ILE A 210 -24.41 -6.99 3.98
CA ILE A 210 -23.23 -6.18 4.34
C ILE A 210 -22.97 -6.15 5.86
N HIS A 211 -24.02 -6.09 6.68
CA HIS A 211 -23.91 -6.11 8.13
C HIS A 211 -23.29 -7.42 8.64
N TRP A 212 -23.62 -8.54 7.98
CA TRP A 212 -23.04 -9.84 8.28
C TRP A 212 -21.53 -9.86 7.95
N PHE A 213 -21.12 -9.41 6.76
CA PHE A 213 -19.70 -9.36 6.40
C PHE A 213 -18.88 -8.48 7.33
N VAL A 214 -19.38 -7.30 7.72
CA VAL A 214 -18.69 -6.41 8.68
C VAL A 214 -18.56 -7.07 10.05
N LYS A 215 -19.60 -7.78 10.50
CA LYS A 215 -19.58 -8.54 11.76
C LYS A 215 -18.54 -9.67 11.71
N GLU A 216 -18.57 -10.50 10.66
CA GLU A 216 -17.63 -11.61 10.51
C GLU A 216 -16.19 -11.13 10.34
N TYR A 217 -15.96 -10.01 9.66
CA TYR A 217 -14.63 -9.40 9.58
C TYR A 217 -14.06 -9.09 10.97
N ASN A 218 -14.86 -8.42 11.82
CA ASN A 218 -14.43 -8.11 13.17
C ASN A 218 -14.21 -9.38 14.01
N LEU A 219 -15.05 -10.40 13.85
CA LEU A 219 -14.96 -11.64 14.62
C LEU A 219 -13.80 -12.55 14.21
N GLN A 220 -13.52 -12.66 12.90
CA GLN A 220 -12.60 -13.66 12.33
C GLN A 220 -11.24 -13.07 11.95
N ILE A 221 -11.22 -11.88 11.36
CA ILE A 221 -9.97 -11.28 10.89
C ILE A 221 -9.36 -10.49 12.02
N ARG A 222 -10.10 -9.48 12.50
CA ARG A 222 -9.57 -8.56 13.51
C ARG A 222 -9.27 -9.28 14.82
N ASN A 223 -10.24 -9.98 15.41
CA ASN A 223 -10.07 -10.58 16.74
C ASN A 223 -9.30 -11.91 16.78
N GLN A 224 -8.96 -12.51 15.63
CA GLN A 224 -8.28 -13.82 15.61
C GLN A 224 -7.00 -13.82 14.76
N THR A 225 -7.04 -13.19 13.60
CA THR A 225 -5.91 -13.18 12.66
C THR A 225 -4.97 -12.01 12.96
N ASP A 226 -5.48 -10.77 12.89
CA ASP A 226 -4.64 -9.56 12.99
C ASP A 226 -3.96 -9.45 14.37
N GLU A 227 -4.62 -9.92 15.43
CA GLU A 227 -4.05 -9.96 16.78
C GLU A 227 -2.79 -10.83 16.89
N HIS A 228 -2.55 -11.74 15.94
CA HIS A 228 -1.44 -12.67 15.97
C HIS A 228 -0.58 -12.62 14.70
N GLN A 229 -0.78 -11.62 13.83
CA GLN A 229 -0.10 -11.56 12.55
C GLN A 229 0.41 -10.13 12.26
N ARG A 230 1.65 -10.02 11.78
CA ARG A 230 2.20 -8.80 11.16
C ARG A 230 1.58 -8.62 9.80
N LEU A 231 1.05 -7.43 9.54
CA LEU A 231 0.48 -7.08 8.22
C LEU A 231 1.56 -6.68 7.22
N ILE A 232 2.66 -6.11 7.71
CA ILE A 232 3.83 -5.71 6.93
C ILE A 232 5.00 -6.53 7.47
N PHE A 233 5.46 -7.50 6.69
CA PHE A 233 6.64 -8.30 7.00
C PHE A 233 7.29 -8.72 5.68
N SER A 234 8.61 -8.92 5.70
CA SER A 234 9.31 -9.49 4.58
C SER A 234 9.14 -11.01 4.58
N THR A 235 8.72 -11.58 3.46
CA THR A 235 8.80 -13.03 3.25
C THR A 235 10.20 -13.49 2.88
N GLN A 236 11.11 -12.56 2.61
CA GLN A 236 12.52 -12.88 2.43
C GLN A 236 13.14 -12.98 3.82
N ARG A 237 13.76 -14.13 4.12
CA ARG A 237 14.62 -14.23 5.30
C ARG A 237 15.78 -13.29 5.09
N ASP A 238 15.80 -12.19 5.82
CA ASP A 238 17.06 -11.53 6.09
C ASP A 238 17.79 -12.41 7.10
N ASP A 239 18.95 -12.95 6.70
CA ASP A 239 19.78 -13.80 7.57
C ASP A 239 20.24 -13.05 8.85
N ASP A 240 20.07 -11.72 8.87
CA ASP A 240 20.41 -10.81 9.97
C ASP A 240 19.24 -10.51 10.92
N ASP A 241 18.00 -11.00 10.69
CA ASP A 241 16.88 -10.79 11.62
C ASP A 241 16.98 -11.79 12.80
N PRO A 242 17.24 -11.33 14.05
CA PRO A 242 17.45 -12.20 15.21
C PRO A 242 16.20 -12.98 15.61
N ASP A 243 15.01 -12.60 15.14
CA ASP A 243 13.78 -13.33 15.38
C ASP A 243 13.23 -13.85 14.05
N PRO A 244 13.26 -15.18 13.79
CA PRO A 244 12.79 -15.74 12.53
C PRO A 244 11.27 -15.57 12.44
N THR A 245 10.83 -14.42 11.94
CA THR A 245 9.42 -14.18 11.68
C THR A 245 8.97 -15.27 10.70
N PRO A 246 7.94 -16.07 11.04
CA PRO A 246 7.39 -17.05 10.13
C PRO A 246 7.07 -16.40 8.78
N LEU A 247 7.15 -17.15 7.68
CA LEU A 247 6.74 -16.69 6.34
C LEU A 247 5.27 -16.26 6.26
N THR A 248 4.50 -16.52 7.32
CA THR A 248 3.11 -16.13 7.51
C THR A 248 2.97 -14.79 8.25
N GLY A 249 4.04 -14.24 8.83
CA GLY A 249 3.99 -13.03 9.66
C GLY A 249 3.46 -13.28 11.07
N ASP A 250 3.27 -14.54 11.47
CA ASP A 250 2.70 -14.87 12.78
C ASP A 250 3.62 -14.42 13.92
N VAL A 251 3.04 -13.82 14.95
CA VAL A 251 3.75 -13.42 16.16
C VAL A 251 3.36 -14.28 17.36
N PRO A 252 4.30 -14.62 18.26
CA PRO A 252 4.05 -15.50 19.40
C PRO A 252 3.14 -14.85 20.45
N HIS A 253 2.93 -13.53 20.39
CA HIS A 253 2.21 -12.76 21.40
C HIS A 253 1.06 -11.99 20.76
N ARG A 254 0.00 -11.76 21.53
CA ARG A 254 -1.16 -11.00 21.08
C ARG A 254 -0.78 -9.52 20.92
N ARG A 255 -1.08 -8.96 19.75
CA ARG A 255 -0.84 -7.56 19.41
C ARG A 255 -2.00 -6.67 19.83
N TYR A 256 -1.68 -5.40 20.06
CA TYR A 256 -2.69 -4.37 20.30
C TYR A 256 -3.10 -3.73 18.98
N LEU A 257 -4.26 -4.12 18.47
CA LEU A 257 -4.78 -3.58 17.22
C LEU A 257 -5.33 -2.16 17.43
N ARG A 258 -5.03 -1.28 16.48
CA ARG A 258 -5.65 0.05 16.43
C ARG A 258 -7.18 -0.07 16.32
N HIS A 259 -7.88 0.90 16.88
CA HIS A 259 -9.32 0.99 16.69
C HIS A 259 -9.65 1.34 15.23
N ILE A 260 -10.42 0.50 14.55
CA ILE A 260 -11.02 0.74 13.24
C ILE A 260 -12.54 0.79 13.43
N ALA A 261 -13.20 1.86 12.99
CA ALA A 261 -14.64 1.96 13.13
C ALA A 261 -15.33 1.00 12.14
N SER A 262 -16.48 0.45 12.51
CA SER A 262 -17.30 -0.37 11.60
C SER A 262 -17.70 0.39 10.33
N ALA A 263 -17.82 1.72 10.41
CA ALA A 263 -18.08 2.59 9.27
C ALA A 263 -16.91 2.61 8.26
N ASP A 264 -15.67 2.50 8.71
CA ASP A 264 -14.49 2.43 7.84
C ASP A 264 -14.45 1.10 7.09
N ILE A 265 -14.70 0.00 7.81
CA ILE A 265 -14.81 -1.33 7.21
C ILE A 265 -15.92 -1.33 6.17
N ARG A 266 -17.10 -0.82 6.53
CA ARG A 266 -18.24 -0.67 5.61
C ARG A 266 -17.90 0.20 4.41
N GLY A 267 -17.10 1.25 4.61
CA GLY A 267 -16.59 2.10 3.54
C GLY A 267 -15.74 1.35 2.53
N ARG A 268 -14.86 0.44 2.99
CA ARG A 268 -14.07 -0.42 2.09
C ARG A 268 -14.90 -1.36 1.25
N PHE A 269 -16.00 -1.87 1.81
CA PHE A 269 -16.97 -2.62 1.03
C PHE A 269 -17.69 -1.72 0.02
N ALA A 270 -18.11 -0.52 0.44
CA ALA A 270 -18.79 0.45 -0.40
C ALA A 270 -17.94 0.89 -1.59
N ASP A 271 -16.62 1.02 -1.42
CA ASP A 271 -15.68 1.38 -2.51
C ASP A 271 -15.83 0.48 -3.74
N GLN A 272 -16.18 -0.81 -3.57
CA GLN A 272 -16.23 -1.79 -4.66
C GLN A 272 -17.60 -2.50 -4.75
N CYS A 273 -18.66 -1.93 -4.17
CA CYS A 273 -19.95 -2.62 -4.03
C CYS A 273 -20.59 -2.97 -5.39
N GLU A 274 -20.52 -2.07 -6.37
CA GLU A 274 -21.04 -2.30 -7.71
C GLU A 274 -20.22 -3.35 -8.47
N TRP A 275 -18.90 -3.37 -8.30
CA TRP A 275 -18.06 -4.39 -8.93
C TRP A 275 -18.37 -5.78 -8.36
N LEU A 276 -18.56 -5.88 -7.05
CA LEU A 276 -18.96 -7.14 -6.41
C LEU A 276 -20.32 -7.63 -6.92
N LEU A 277 -21.29 -6.71 -7.05
CA LEU A 277 -22.59 -7.01 -7.66
C LEU A 277 -22.42 -7.51 -9.11
N ALA A 278 -21.66 -6.78 -9.92
CA ALA A 278 -21.37 -7.12 -11.31
C ALA A 278 -20.75 -8.53 -11.41
N ASN A 279 -19.74 -8.82 -10.57
CA ASN A 279 -19.03 -10.09 -10.57
C ASN A 279 -19.96 -11.27 -10.22
N GLN A 280 -20.87 -11.07 -9.26
CA GLN A 280 -21.86 -12.10 -8.88
C GLN A 280 -22.90 -12.34 -9.98
N ILE A 281 -23.36 -11.31 -10.70
CA ILE A 281 -24.41 -11.46 -11.72
C ILE A 281 -23.86 -11.79 -13.11
N ALA A 282 -22.57 -11.51 -13.38
CA ALA A 282 -21.90 -11.82 -14.64
C ALA A 282 -21.87 -13.33 -14.93
N SER A 283 -21.71 -14.15 -13.88
CA SER A 283 -21.59 -15.60 -13.96
C SER A 283 -22.63 -16.32 -13.10
N ALA A 284 -23.12 -17.46 -13.57
CA ALA A 284 -23.99 -18.35 -12.81
C ALA A 284 -23.23 -19.30 -11.86
N SER A 285 -21.88 -19.25 -11.86
CA SER A 285 -21.05 -20.12 -11.04
C SER A 285 -21.30 -19.88 -9.55
N SER A 286 -21.51 -20.96 -8.79
CA SER A 286 -21.63 -20.91 -7.32
C SER A 286 -20.40 -20.32 -6.65
N ALA A 287 -19.22 -20.42 -7.28
CA ALA A 287 -17.97 -19.89 -6.75
C ALA A 287 -17.92 -18.35 -6.72
N VAL A 288 -18.85 -17.65 -7.38
CA VAL A 288 -18.98 -16.19 -7.33
C VAL A 288 -20.24 -15.72 -6.59
N GLN A 289 -21.11 -16.64 -6.17
CA GLN A 289 -22.33 -16.33 -5.41
C GLN A 289 -21.98 -16.18 -3.92
N LEU A 290 -21.69 -14.95 -3.48
CA LEU A 290 -21.23 -14.66 -2.13
C LEU A 290 -22.35 -14.12 -1.23
N PHE A 291 -23.34 -13.42 -1.76
CA PHE A 291 -24.33 -12.68 -0.97
C PHE A 291 -25.74 -12.68 -1.58
N ASP A 292 -26.73 -12.27 -0.79
CA ASP A 292 -28.09 -12.05 -1.29
C ASP A 292 -28.12 -10.87 -2.27
N THR A 293 -28.37 -11.15 -3.55
CA THR A 293 -28.42 -10.13 -4.60
C THR A 293 -29.42 -9.01 -4.28
N LYS A 294 -30.58 -9.34 -3.69
CA LYS A 294 -31.62 -8.34 -3.39
C LYS A 294 -31.18 -7.36 -2.31
N SER A 295 -30.62 -7.87 -1.22
CA SER A 295 -30.06 -7.06 -0.13
C SER A 295 -28.87 -6.24 -0.60
N TRP A 296 -28.03 -6.80 -1.47
CA TRP A 296 -26.86 -6.09 -2.00
C TRP A 296 -27.21 -4.97 -2.96
N VAL A 297 -28.24 -5.15 -3.80
CA VAL A 297 -28.79 -4.08 -4.65
C VAL A 297 -29.33 -2.92 -3.80
N LYS A 298 -30.04 -3.21 -2.69
CA LYS A 298 -30.47 -2.16 -1.76
C LYS A 298 -29.28 -1.41 -1.17
N TRP A 299 -28.23 -2.13 -0.81
CA TRP A 299 -27.02 -1.52 -0.27
C TRP A 299 -26.26 -0.68 -1.32
N CYS A 300 -26.17 -1.11 -2.58
CA CYS A 300 -25.59 -0.28 -3.65
C CYS A 300 -26.35 1.05 -3.80
N LYS A 301 -27.68 1.03 -3.75
CA LYS A 301 -28.51 2.25 -3.78
C LYS A 301 -28.25 3.16 -2.57
N GLU A 302 -28.11 2.58 -1.38
CA GLU A 302 -27.75 3.33 -0.17
C GLU A 302 -26.38 4.01 -0.31
N VAL A 303 -25.38 3.30 -0.85
CA VAL A 303 -24.04 3.83 -1.09
C VAL A 303 -24.08 4.98 -2.09
N GLN A 304 -24.82 4.84 -3.20
CA GLN A 304 -24.98 5.91 -4.18
C GLN A 304 -25.60 7.17 -3.57
N LYS A 305 -26.69 7.01 -2.82
CA LYS A 305 -27.32 8.13 -2.10
C LYS A 305 -26.34 8.82 -1.16
N LEU A 306 -25.55 8.07 -0.38
CA LEU A 306 -24.55 8.64 0.52
C LEU A 306 -23.42 9.37 -0.23
N ARG A 307 -23.00 8.87 -1.39
CA ARG A 307 -22.00 9.54 -2.24
C ARG A 307 -22.54 10.85 -2.79
N GLU A 308 -23.81 10.89 -3.21
CA GLU A 308 -24.48 12.11 -3.67
C GLU A 308 -24.60 13.15 -2.55
N GLU A 309 -25.04 12.72 -1.35
CA GLU A 309 -25.19 13.59 -0.18
C GLU A 309 -23.85 14.19 0.29
N THR A 310 -22.75 13.45 0.15
CA THR A 310 -21.42 13.86 0.61
C THR A 310 -20.53 14.47 -0.47
N ARG A 311 -21.01 14.52 -1.72
CA ARG A 311 -20.24 14.96 -2.91
C ARG A 311 -19.59 16.33 -2.72
N ASP A 312 -20.39 17.28 -2.23
CA ASP A 312 -20.00 18.69 -2.14
C ASP A 312 -19.45 19.05 -0.74
N GLN A 313 -19.49 18.11 0.21
CA GLN A 313 -19.15 18.36 1.62
C GLN A 313 -17.75 17.87 2.01
N LEU A 314 -17.24 16.83 1.34
CA LEU A 314 -15.98 16.18 1.71
C LEU A 314 -15.00 16.19 0.54
N PRO A 315 -13.70 16.46 0.78
CA PRO A 315 -12.66 16.33 -0.24
C PRO A 315 -12.58 14.92 -0.84
N ARG A 316 -12.98 13.92 -0.06
CA ARG A 316 -13.12 12.54 -0.49
C ARG A 316 -14.41 11.95 0.06
N PRO A 317 -15.41 11.68 -0.80
CA PRO A 317 -16.66 11.09 -0.35
C PRO A 317 -16.46 9.66 0.15
N TRP A 318 -17.30 9.29 1.11
CA TRP A 318 -17.28 7.95 1.68
C TRP A 318 -17.68 6.89 0.63
N GLY A 319 -16.98 5.76 0.63
CA GLY A 319 -17.29 4.64 -0.27
C GLY A 319 -16.91 4.87 -1.73
N VAL A 320 -16.02 5.81 -2.05
CA VAL A 320 -15.54 6.05 -3.43
C VAL A 320 -14.19 5.35 -3.66
N ALA A 321 -14.19 4.48 -4.67
CA ALA A 321 -13.02 3.80 -5.19
C ALA A 321 -11.87 4.79 -5.51
N ARG A 322 -10.62 4.32 -5.38
CA ARG A 322 -9.47 5.16 -5.72
C ARG A 322 -9.50 5.50 -7.22
N ASN A 323 -8.94 6.65 -7.60
CA ASN A 323 -8.88 7.12 -8.99
C ASN A 323 -10.24 7.16 -9.73
N THR A 324 -11.35 7.15 -9.00
CA THR A 324 -12.69 7.25 -9.57
C THR A 324 -13.19 8.67 -9.33
N ARG A 325 -13.59 9.35 -10.40
CA ARG A 325 -14.16 10.69 -10.26
C ARG A 325 -15.65 10.56 -9.92
N LEU A 326 -16.18 11.52 -9.18
CA LEU A 326 -17.59 11.48 -8.76
C LEU A 326 -18.54 11.66 -9.94
N GLU A 327 -18.09 12.38 -10.96
CA GLU A 327 -18.80 12.57 -12.22
C GLU A 327 -18.98 11.23 -12.96
N ASP A 328 -18.00 10.33 -12.85
CA ASP A 328 -18.04 8.98 -13.44
C ASP A 328 -19.03 8.05 -12.68
N LEU A 329 -19.54 8.48 -11.52
CA LEU A 329 -20.52 7.75 -10.72
C LEU A 329 -21.96 8.25 -10.92
N GLN A 330 -22.18 9.14 -11.89
CA GLN A 330 -23.51 9.54 -12.32
C GLN A 330 -24.01 8.56 -13.37
N PHE A 331 -25.07 7.84 -13.06
CA PHE A 331 -25.54 6.73 -13.88
C PHE A 331 -26.92 7.00 -14.47
N SER A 332 -27.17 6.43 -15.65
CA SER A 332 -28.48 6.50 -16.29
C SER A 332 -29.48 5.57 -15.63
N GLU A 333 -30.77 5.79 -15.86
CA GLU A 333 -31.83 4.89 -15.38
C GLU A 333 -31.71 3.47 -15.96
N GLU A 334 -31.14 3.33 -17.15
CA GLU A 334 -30.94 2.03 -17.82
C GLU A 334 -29.80 1.21 -17.19
N ASP A 335 -28.80 1.87 -16.62
CA ASP A 335 -27.68 1.25 -15.91
C ASP A 335 -27.48 1.94 -14.56
N PRO A 336 -28.40 1.74 -13.59
CA PRO A 336 -28.41 2.53 -12.36
C PRO A 336 -27.17 2.32 -11.49
N PHE A 337 -26.30 1.35 -11.78
CA PHE A 337 -25.07 1.07 -11.05
C PHE A 337 -23.80 1.26 -11.91
N GLY A 338 -23.95 1.72 -13.15
CA GLY A 338 -22.86 1.91 -14.11
C GLY A 338 -22.08 0.62 -14.39
N LEU A 339 -22.75 -0.53 -14.42
CA LEU A 339 -22.14 -1.85 -14.61
C LEU A 339 -21.46 -1.99 -15.97
N GLU A 340 -21.88 -1.21 -16.97
CA GLU A 340 -21.23 -1.17 -18.29
C GLU A 340 -19.73 -0.84 -18.20
N ARG A 341 -19.26 -0.12 -17.17
CA ARG A 341 -17.82 0.13 -16.98
C ARG A 341 -17.00 -1.15 -16.76
N PHE A 342 -17.65 -2.27 -16.45
CA PHE A 342 -17.01 -3.58 -16.27
C PHE A 342 -17.14 -4.48 -17.50
N GLY A 343 -17.39 -3.91 -18.69
CA GLY A 343 -17.56 -4.62 -19.96
C GLY A 343 -19.03 -4.74 -20.39
N GLY A 344 -19.29 -5.37 -21.54
CA GLY A 344 -20.65 -5.55 -22.08
C GLY A 344 -21.33 -4.22 -22.48
N LYS A 345 -22.66 -4.27 -22.62
CA LYS A 345 -23.52 -3.10 -22.87
C LYS A 345 -24.50 -2.90 -21.73
N ALA A 346 -24.96 -1.67 -21.50
CA ALA A 346 -25.97 -1.34 -20.46
C ALA A 346 -27.18 -2.30 -20.46
N LYS A 347 -27.79 -2.54 -21.63
CA LYS A 347 -28.93 -3.47 -21.79
C LYS A 347 -28.61 -4.90 -21.34
N GLU A 348 -27.42 -5.40 -21.63
CA GLU A 348 -27.00 -6.75 -21.23
C GLU A 348 -26.92 -6.86 -19.70
N TRP A 349 -26.39 -5.83 -19.03
CA TRP A 349 -26.35 -5.77 -17.58
C TRP A 349 -27.74 -5.65 -16.95
N ALA A 350 -28.64 -4.86 -17.53
CA ALA A 350 -30.03 -4.77 -17.09
C ALA A 350 -30.72 -6.14 -17.13
N ASP A 351 -30.53 -6.90 -18.22
CA ASP A 351 -31.07 -8.25 -18.37
C ASP A 351 -30.44 -9.23 -17.36
N LYS A 352 -29.11 -9.18 -17.16
CA LYS A 352 -28.41 -10.01 -16.15
C LYS A 352 -28.88 -9.71 -14.73
N LEU A 353 -29.06 -8.43 -14.38
CA LEU A 353 -29.55 -8.00 -13.08
C LEU A 353 -30.99 -8.45 -12.85
N LYS A 354 -31.88 -8.25 -13.84
CA LYS A 354 -33.26 -8.74 -13.80
C LYS A 354 -33.31 -10.25 -13.59
N ASN A 355 -32.51 -11.01 -14.34
CA ASN A 355 -32.40 -12.46 -14.20
C ASN A 355 -31.85 -12.88 -12.84
N ALA A 356 -30.88 -12.15 -12.27
CA ALA A 356 -30.34 -12.43 -10.94
C ALA A 356 -31.35 -12.13 -9.81
N LEU A 357 -32.19 -11.10 -9.97
CA LEU A 357 -33.25 -10.78 -9.01
C LEU A 357 -34.43 -11.75 -9.08
N ASN A 358 -34.70 -12.27 -10.29
CA ASN A 358 -35.77 -13.23 -10.56
C ASN A 358 -35.37 -14.69 -10.31
N ARG A 359 -34.07 -14.99 -10.17
CA ARG A 359 -33.60 -16.29 -9.69
C ARG A 359 -34.21 -16.47 -8.30
N ALA A 360 -35.34 -17.18 -8.24
CA ALA A 360 -35.92 -17.64 -7.00
C ALA A 360 -34.80 -18.31 -6.24
N ALA A 361 -34.55 -17.88 -4.99
CA ALA A 361 -33.61 -18.51 -4.11
C ALA A 361 -33.93 -20.01 -4.17
N ALA A 362 -33.08 -20.78 -4.86
CA ALA A 362 -33.42 -22.14 -5.24
C ALA A 362 -33.79 -22.82 -3.93
N LYS A 363 -35.07 -23.23 -3.81
CA LYS A 363 -35.61 -23.76 -2.55
C LYS A 363 -34.54 -24.67 -1.96
N PRO A 364 -34.07 -24.43 -0.73
CA PRO A 364 -33.02 -25.25 -0.16
C PRO A 364 -33.45 -26.69 -0.35
N LYS A 365 -32.68 -27.47 -1.13
CA LYS A 365 -32.88 -28.93 -1.15
C LYS A 365 -32.91 -29.31 0.32
N ASN A 366 -34.03 -29.90 0.73
CA ASN A 366 -34.39 -30.18 2.11
C ASN A 366 -33.25 -30.95 2.79
N VAL A 367 -32.24 -30.23 3.27
CA VAL A 367 -31.20 -30.74 4.15
C VAL A 367 -31.98 -30.94 5.43
N GLN A 368 -32.23 -32.21 5.75
CA GLN A 368 -32.90 -32.59 6.99
C GLN A 368 -32.34 -31.73 8.13
N PRO A 369 -33.20 -31.11 8.96
CA PRO A 369 -32.72 -30.41 10.14
C PRO A 369 -31.88 -31.41 10.93
N GLN A 370 -30.55 -31.22 10.92
CA GLN A 370 -29.70 -31.91 11.86
C GLN A 370 -30.23 -31.50 13.21
N SER A 371 -30.75 -32.48 13.95
CA SER A 371 -31.27 -32.33 15.29
C SER A 371 -30.35 -31.39 16.08
N GLU A 372 -30.89 -30.25 16.48
CA GLU A 372 -30.24 -29.37 17.44
C GLU A 372 -29.92 -30.21 18.67
N ILE A 373 -28.65 -30.60 18.79
CA ILE A 373 -28.11 -31.11 20.05
C ILE A 373 -28.21 -29.92 21.00
N PRO A 374 -28.95 -30.00 22.12
CA PRO A 374 -28.98 -28.93 23.10
C PRO A 374 -27.57 -28.83 23.68
N PHE A 375 -26.80 -27.86 23.20
CA PHE A 375 -25.48 -27.54 23.73
C PHE A 375 -25.68 -26.92 25.12
N SER A 376 -25.73 -27.76 26.15
CA SER A 376 -25.43 -27.34 27.51
C SER A 376 -23.93 -27.00 27.55
N VAL A 377 -23.63 -25.72 27.44
CA VAL A 377 -22.28 -25.22 27.70
C VAL A 377 -21.95 -25.61 29.15
N PRO A 378 -20.91 -26.43 29.41
CA PRO A 378 -20.48 -26.64 30.77
C PRO A 378 -19.93 -25.31 31.28
N VAL A 379 -20.73 -24.63 32.10
CA VAL A 379 -20.29 -23.49 32.90
C VAL A 379 -19.19 -24.03 33.81
N LYS A 380 -17.93 -23.93 33.38
CA LYS A 380 -16.78 -24.11 34.25
C LYS A 380 -16.93 -23.05 35.34
N LYS A 381 -17.35 -23.48 36.54
CA LYS A 381 -17.34 -22.65 37.74
C LYS A 381 -15.91 -22.15 37.93
N ALA A 382 -15.66 -20.93 37.47
CA ALA A 382 -14.40 -20.25 37.66
C ALA A 382 -14.17 -20.13 39.16
N SER A 383 -13.19 -20.87 39.67
CA SER A 383 -12.75 -20.71 41.04
C SER A 383 -12.25 -19.28 41.19
N LYS A 384 -12.90 -18.52 42.07
CA LYS A 384 -12.51 -17.16 42.46
C LYS A 384 -11.19 -17.20 43.24
N ARG A 385 -10.07 -17.49 42.57
CA ARG A 385 -8.75 -17.06 43.04
C ARG A 385 -8.42 -15.81 42.26
N LYS A 386 -8.64 -14.65 42.89
CA LYS A 386 -8.08 -13.35 42.47
C LYS A 386 -6.55 -13.47 42.49
N ARG A 387 -5.98 -14.04 41.44
CA ARG A 387 -4.56 -13.87 41.14
C ARG A 387 -4.44 -12.39 40.78
N LYS A 388 -3.75 -11.60 41.61
CA LYS A 388 -3.35 -10.24 41.25
C LYS A 388 -2.58 -10.38 39.94
N GLN A 389 -3.23 -10.11 38.81
CA GLN A 389 -2.53 -9.93 37.54
C GLN A 389 -1.56 -8.79 37.83
N ARG A 390 -0.26 -9.09 37.87
CA ARG A 390 0.76 -8.06 37.74
C ARG A 390 0.35 -7.27 36.50
N ALA A 391 0.31 -5.95 36.61
CA ALA A 391 0.14 -5.08 35.46
C ALA A 391 1.10 -5.58 34.39
N THR A 392 0.56 -6.22 33.36
CA THR A 392 1.34 -6.68 32.21
C THR A 392 1.99 -5.43 31.67
N GLN A 393 3.32 -5.41 31.59
CA GLN A 393 4.01 -4.36 30.85
C GLN A 393 3.34 -4.28 29.48
N PHE A 394 2.77 -3.11 29.19
CA PHE A 394 2.15 -2.85 27.91
C PHE A 394 3.28 -2.76 26.89
N ILE A 395 3.48 -3.85 26.14
CA ILE A 395 4.39 -3.86 25.02
C ILE A 395 3.58 -3.29 23.86
N TYR A 396 3.81 -2.01 23.55
CA TYR A 396 3.31 -1.37 22.34
C TYR A 396 4.16 -1.88 21.15
N ASP A 397 3.55 -1.96 19.97
CA ASP A 397 4.22 -2.48 18.77
C ASP A 397 5.38 -1.56 18.32
N ASP A 398 6.56 -2.15 18.07
CA ASP A 398 7.73 -1.49 17.45
C ASP A 398 7.54 -1.15 15.96
N ASP A 399 6.41 -1.55 15.35
CA ASP A 399 6.17 -1.43 13.90
C ASP A 399 5.99 0.03 13.42
N PHE A 400 5.84 1.01 14.32
CA PHE A 400 5.84 2.44 13.99
C PHE A 400 6.57 3.26 15.08
N SER A 401 7.89 3.38 14.92
CA SER A 401 8.88 4.23 15.62
C SER A 401 9.26 3.90 17.06
N ASP A 402 10.54 4.17 17.37
CA ASP A 402 11.27 3.99 18.62
C ASP A 402 10.37 4.08 19.85
N SER A 403 10.44 3.04 20.69
CA SER A 403 9.86 2.94 22.04
C SER A 403 9.35 4.29 22.55
N SER A 404 8.07 4.57 22.29
CA SER A 404 7.46 5.83 22.65
C SER A 404 7.68 6.02 24.15
N THR A 405 8.25 7.17 24.49
CA THR A 405 8.60 7.57 25.84
C THR A 405 7.42 7.32 26.77
N ASP A 406 7.68 6.64 27.90
CA ASP A 406 6.71 6.22 28.95
C ASP A 406 5.34 6.90 28.87
N SER A 407 4.35 6.14 28.42
CA SER A 407 2.94 6.53 28.28
C SER A 407 2.36 7.06 29.60
N TYR A 408 2.30 8.38 29.75
CA TYR A 408 1.48 9.07 30.75
C TYR A 408 0.72 10.28 30.19
N PHE A 409 0.62 10.40 28.86
CA PHE A 409 -0.32 11.34 28.24
C PHE A 409 -1.65 10.62 28.06
N SER A 410 -2.56 10.90 29.00
CA SER A 410 -3.98 10.62 28.88
C SER A 410 -4.53 11.61 27.85
N ASP A 411 -5.19 11.12 26.80
CA ASP A 411 -5.99 11.95 25.90
C ASP A 411 -7.11 12.61 26.74
N SER A 412 -6.87 13.82 27.25
CA SER A 412 -7.94 14.70 27.71
C SER A 412 -8.41 15.52 26.52
N GLU A 413 -9.72 15.69 26.40
CA GLU A 413 -10.36 16.46 25.32
C GLU A 413 -10.01 17.96 25.34
N ASP A 414 -9.24 18.42 26.34
CA ASP A 414 -8.78 19.80 26.50
C ASP A 414 -7.64 20.19 25.54
N ASP A 415 -6.90 19.23 24.95
CA ASP A 415 -5.80 19.52 24.01
C ASP A 415 -6.25 20.00 22.61
N ALA A 416 -7.55 19.84 22.30
CA ALA A 416 -8.11 20.29 21.02
C ALA A 416 -8.14 21.83 20.90
N GLU A 417 -8.19 22.55 22.02
CA GLU A 417 -8.17 24.01 22.01
C GLU A 417 -6.73 24.55 21.86
N LEU A 418 -5.75 23.86 22.46
CA LEU A 418 -4.32 24.16 22.31
C LEU A 418 -3.85 23.99 20.85
N SER A 419 -4.27 22.90 20.23
CA SER A 419 -3.96 22.54 18.84
C SER A 419 -4.50 23.56 17.82
N ARG A 420 -5.58 24.27 18.15
CA ARG A 420 -6.17 25.33 17.29
C ARG A 420 -5.45 26.67 17.40
N LYS A 421 -4.77 26.94 18.52
CA LYS A 421 -4.01 28.21 18.75
C LYS A 421 -2.62 28.16 18.13
N ILE A 422 -2.03 26.98 17.99
CA ILE A 422 -0.75 26.80 17.29
C ILE A 422 -1.03 26.81 15.79
N ASN A 423 -0.60 27.88 15.09
CA ASN A 423 -0.72 27.96 13.64
C ASN A 423 -0.13 26.70 12.99
N LEU A 424 -0.86 26.07 12.06
CA LEU A 424 -0.43 24.87 11.33
C LEU A 424 0.95 25.01 10.68
N LEU A 425 1.37 26.25 10.38
CA LEU A 425 2.69 26.58 9.87
C LEU A 425 3.83 26.15 10.81
N HIS A 426 3.61 26.04 12.12
CA HIS A 426 4.62 25.55 13.07
C HIS A 426 4.90 24.04 12.94
N PHE A 427 3.95 23.28 12.40
CA PHE A 427 4.11 21.84 12.20
C PHE A 427 4.69 21.49 10.82
N GLN A 428 4.83 22.50 9.93
CA GLN A 428 5.46 22.31 8.64
C GLN A 428 6.98 22.49 8.79
N ARG A 429 7.73 21.47 8.37
CA ARG A 429 9.19 21.58 8.31
C ARG A 429 9.54 22.72 7.34
N PRO A 430 10.37 23.70 7.73
CA PRO A 430 10.77 24.78 6.84
C PRO A 430 11.35 24.21 5.54
N SER A 431 10.74 24.58 4.42
CA SER A 431 11.21 24.22 3.09
C SER A 431 12.20 25.26 2.58
N LEU A 432 13.18 24.78 1.80
CA LEU A 432 14.10 25.68 1.14
C LEU A 432 13.37 26.40 -0.01
N PRO A 433 13.55 27.72 -0.17
CA PRO A 433 12.99 28.45 -1.29
C PRO A 433 13.60 27.95 -2.60
N HIS A 434 12.76 27.63 -3.59
CA HIS A 434 13.20 27.08 -4.87
C HIS A 434 13.88 28.12 -5.78
N ASP A 435 13.46 29.38 -5.69
CA ASP A 435 13.81 30.41 -6.69
C ASP A 435 14.65 31.56 -6.12
N ASN A 436 14.69 31.73 -4.80
CA ASN A 436 15.41 32.82 -4.14
C ASN A 436 16.30 32.28 -3.02
N LEU A 437 17.55 32.73 -2.92
CA LEU A 437 18.46 32.32 -1.83
C LEU A 437 18.12 32.98 -0.47
N ASN A 438 16.97 33.63 -0.37
CA ASN A 438 16.47 34.22 0.85
C ASN A 438 15.19 33.49 1.25
N TRP A 439 15.19 32.88 2.43
CA TRP A 439 13.96 32.40 3.04
C TRP A 439 13.33 33.53 3.86
N HIS A 440 12.04 33.75 3.68
CA HIS A 440 11.27 34.75 4.40
C HIS A 440 10.33 34.06 5.39
N CYS A 441 10.17 34.63 6.59
CA CYS A 441 9.22 34.11 7.55
C CYS A 441 7.79 34.14 6.98
N THR A 442 7.05 33.05 7.13
CA THR A 442 5.68 32.92 6.59
C THR A 442 4.62 33.60 7.46
N TYR A 443 5.01 34.12 8.63
CA TYR A 443 4.12 34.89 9.49
C TYR A 443 3.80 36.26 8.87
N PRO A 444 2.52 36.65 8.79
CA PRO A 444 2.13 38.01 8.41
C PRO A 444 2.86 39.02 9.31
N GLU A 445 3.37 40.09 8.70
CA GLU A 445 4.07 41.19 9.39
C GLU A 445 5.44 40.83 10.00
N CYS A 446 5.96 39.62 9.76
CA CYS A 446 7.33 39.28 10.13
C CYS A 446 8.30 39.53 8.97
N TYR A 447 9.25 40.45 9.17
CA TYR A 447 10.27 40.79 8.18
C TYR A 447 11.57 39.98 8.35
N PHE A 448 11.55 38.92 9.14
CA PHE A 448 12.74 38.10 9.32
C PHE A 448 13.06 37.31 8.05
N THR A 449 14.34 37.37 7.67
CA THR A 449 14.85 36.70 6.49
C THR A 449 16.13 35.95 6.81
N VAL A 450 16.30 34.77 6.23
CA VAL A 450 17.55 34.01 6.27
C VAL A 450 18.16 34.04 4.88
N ASP A 451 19.28 34.74 4.72
CA ASP A 451 20.10 34.66 3.51
C ASP A 451 20.95 33.38 3.55
N MET A 452 20.64 32.46 2.64
CA MET A 452 21.35 31.18 2.50
C MET A 452 22.82 31.38 2.11
N ARG A 453 23.18 32.52 1.51
CA ARG A 453 24.56 32.88 1.16
C ARG A 453 25.40 33.13 2.40
N GLU A 454 24.87 33.80 3.41
CA GLU A 454 25.60 34.05 4.66
C GLU A 454 25.92 32.75 5.41
N ILE A 455 24.97 31.80 5.42
CA ILE A 455 25.18 30.48 6.04
C ILE A 455 26.38 29.78 5.41
N THR A 456 26.47 29.79 4.07
CA THR A 456 27.54 29.11 3.33
C THR A 456 28.93 29.70 3.58
N THR A 457 29.02 30.99 3.93
CA THR A 457 30.30 31.64 4.22
C THR A 457 30.84 31.36 5.61
N SER A 458 29.97 30.97 6.55
CA SER A 458 30.30 30.98 7.97
C SER A 458 31.01 29.73 8.49
N LYS A 459 30.81 28.53 7.90
CA LYS A 459 31.38 27.28 8.45
C LYS A 459 31.71 26.15 7.45
N THR A 460 31.42 26.27 6.15
CA THR A 460 31.60 25.15 5.19
C THR A 460 32.58 25.49 4.07
N HIS A 461 33.88 25.39 4.35
CA HIS A 461 34.93 25.66 3.37
C HIS A 461 34.92 24.70 2.15
N ASP A 462 34.23 23.55 2.25
CA ASP A 462 34.26 22.49 1.22
C ASP A 462 33.12 22.52 0.19
N CYS A 463 32.06 23.33 0.36
CA CYS A 463 30.91 23.36 -0.55
C CYS A 463 31.01 24.45 -1.63
N ARG A 464 32.18 24.61 -2.26
CA ARG A 464 32.48 25.71 -3.22
C ARG A 464 32.18 25.44 -4.70
N ARG A 465 31.34 24.46 -5.06
CA ARG A 465 30.95 24.24 -6.46
C ARG A 465 29.44 24.35 -6.64
N GLU A 466 29.07 25.25 -7.57
CA GLU A 466 27.75 25.51 -8.15
C GLU A 466 26.59 25.79 -7.17
N HIS A 467 26.00 26.99 -7.28
CA HIS A 467 24.97 27.52 -6.37
C HIS A 467 23.75 26.61 -6.14
N LEU A 468 23.47 25.67 -7.05
CA LEU A 468 22.36 24.73 -6.93
C LEU A 468 22.68 23.49 -6.09
N GLN A 469 23.94 23.05 -6.00
CA GLN A 469 24.33 21.89 -5.17
C GLN A 469 24.43 22.24 -3.68
N VAL A 470 24.62 23.52 -3.36
CA VAL A 470 24.73 24.05 -2.00
C VAL A 470 23.48 23.76 -1.15
N LEU A 471 22.29 23.82 -1.77
CA LEU A 471 21.00 23.53 -1.12
C LEU A 471 20.79 22.03 -0.84
N SER A 472 21.60 21.16 -1.44
CA SER A 472 21.59 19.71 -1.18
C SER A 472 22.58 19.28 -0.10
N CYS A 473 23.37 20.21 0.47
CA CYS A 473 24.31 19.93 1.53
C CYS A 473 23.58 19.78 2.89
N PRO A 474 23.64 18.62 3.55
CA PRO A 474 22.95 18.40 4.83
C PRO A 474 23.35 19.40 5.92
N ALA A 475 24.64 19.75 6.00
CA ALA A 475 25.16 20.67 7.02
C ALA A 475 24.61 22.10 6.88
N ILE A 476 24.41 22.57 5.64
CA ILE A 476 23.83 23.90 5.38
C ILE A 476 22.34 23.90 5.72
N TYR A 477 21.65 22.80 5.41
CA TYR A 477 20.24 22.64 5.75
C TYR A 477 20.01 22.59 7.27
N GLU A 478 20.89 21.93 8.03
CA GLU A 478 20.83 21.93 9.50
C GLU A 478 20.96 23.33 10.11
N ILE A 479 21.94 24.13 9.66
CA ILE A 479 22.12 25.51 10.12
C ILE A 479 20.91 26.39 9.74
N PHE A 480 20.35 26.18 8.55
CA PHE A 480 19.13 26.84 8.12
C PHE A 480 17.95 26.51 9.05
N ILE A 481 17.71 25.22 9.31
CA ILE A 481 16.64 24.77 10.21
C ILE A 481 16.83 25.32 11.62
N GLU A 482 18.06 25.35 12.13
CA GLU A 482 18.38 25.92 13.44
C GLU A 482 18.02 27.42 13.51
N LYS A 483 18.45 28.21 12.52
CA LYS A 483 18.13 29.66 12.46
C LYS A 483 16.63 29.92 12.36
N VAL A 484 15.93 29.17 11.51
CA VAL A 484 14.47 29.30 11.34
C VAL A 484 13.74 28.90 12.62
N ASN A 485 14.08 27.76 13.21
CA ASN A 485 13.43 27.30 14.43
C ASN A 485 13.69 28.24 15.61
N THR A 486 14.91 28.74 15.76
CA THR A 486 15.25 29.73 16.80
C THR A 486 14.39 30.97 16.64
N HIS A 487 14.25 31.49 15.41
CA HIS A 487 13.40 32.64 15.14
C HIS A 487 11.91 32.36 15.43
N LEU A 488 11.38 31.22 14.96
CA LEU A 488 9.98 30.83 15.22
C LEU A 488 9.72 30.70 16.72
N LEU A 489 10.64 30.07 17.46
CA LEU A 489 10.57 29.93 18.91
C LEU A 489 10.66 31.29 19.62
N ASP A 490 11.54 32.19 19.18
CA ASP A 490 11.76 33.46 19.88
C ASP A 490 10.71 34.54 19.58
N LYS A 491 10.14 34.54 18.37
CA LYS A 491 9.31 35.65 17.87
C LYS A 491 7.86 35.29 17.63
N HIS A 492 7.55 34.02 17.38
CA HIS A 492 6.21 33.57 17.02
C HIS A 492 5.59 32.64 18.06
N LEU A 493 6.41 31.99 18.87
CA LEU A 493 5.98 31.26 20.05
C LEU A 493 6.29 32.10 21.28
N ASP A 494 5.26 32.51 22.00
CA ASP A 494 5.39 33.29 23.24
C ASP A 494 5.76 32.36 24.40
N LEU A 495 6.76 31.51 24.24
CA LEU A 495 7.12 30.44 25.17
C LEU A 495 8.56 30.59 25.68
N ASP A 496 8.75 30.57 27.00
CA ASP A 496 10.04 30.44 27.67
C ASP A 496 10.24 29.00 28.17
N ILE A 497 11.44 28.46 27.96
CA ILE A 497 11.84 27.15 28.49
C ILE A 497 12.42 27.34 29.88
N HIS A 498 11.67 26.96 30.91
CA HIS A 498 12.13 27.01 32.30
C HIS A 498 12.56 25.63 32.77
N ILE A 499 13.86 25.47 33.09
CA ILE A 499 14.38 24.23 33.67
C ILE A 499 14.39 24.37 35.19
N ALA A 500 13.55 23.61 35.90
CA ALA A 500 13.50 23.62 37.34
C ALA A 500 14.71 22.92 37.98
N SER A 501 14.91 23.13 39.29
CA SER A 501 16.02 22.57 40.06
C SER A 501 16.06 21.03 40.08
N ASP A 502 14.93 20.37 39.84
CA ASP A 502 14.83 18.91 39.72
C ASP A 502 15.08 18.41 38.28
N LYS A 503 15.56 19.29 37.39
CA LYS A 503 15.78 19.08 35.95
C LYS A 503 14.50 18.86 35.13
N SER A 504 13.32 19.13 35.69
CA SER A 504 12.09 19.16 34.92
C SER A 504 12.07 20.37 33.98
N VAL A 505 11.59 20.18 32.75
CA VAL A 505 11.51 21.24 31.73
C VAL A 505 10.06 21.70 31.60
N TYR A 506 9.84 22.99 31.77
CA TYR A 506 8.54 23.64 31.63
C TYR A 506 8.56 24.55 30.41
N LEU A 507 7.50 24.51 29.62
CA LEU A 507 7.21 25.54 28.61
C LEU A 507 6.21 26.50 29.24
N LEU A 508 6.67 27.70 29.60
CA LEU A 508 5.86 28.74 30.21
C LEU A 508 5.61 29.86 29.21
N ARG A 509 4.55 30.64 29.36
CA ARG A 509 4.39 31.82 28.50
C ARG A 509 5.43 32.89 28.87
N ARG A 510 5.99 33.60 27.89
CA ARG A 510 7.01 34.63 28.16
C ARG A 510 6.46 35.69 29.11
N GLY A 511 7.10 35.87 30.26
CA GLY A 511 6.64 36.75 31.35
C GLY A 511 6.00 36.03 32.54
N GLU A 512 5.68 34.74 32.42
CA GLU A 512 5.29 33.90 33.55
C GLU A 512 6.52 33.44 34.31
N THR A 513 6.74 34.01 35.49
CA THR A 513 7.97 33.77 36.28
C THR A 513 7.87 32.57 37.21
N ARG A 514 6.73 31.88 37.28
CA ARG A 514 6.55 30.75 38.20
C ARG A 514 5.75 29.61 37.57
N PRO A 515 6.29 28.37 37.55
CA PRO A 515 5.45 27.21 37.31
C PRO A 515 4.36 27.12 38.40
N PRO A 516 3.15 26.65 38.07
CA PRO A 516 2.06 26.55 39.04
C PRO A 516 2.52 25.78 40.28
N ARG A 517 2.23 26.34 41.47
CA ARG A 517 2.55 25.72 42.75
C ARG A 517 1.89 24.34 42.77
N GLU A 518 2.68 23.26 42.66
CA GLU A 518 2.19 21.91 42.94
C GLU A 518 1.53 21.98 44.32
N SER A 519 0.21 21.78 44.37
CA SER A 519 -0.55 21.76 45.62
C SER A 519 0.08 20.72 46.54
N SER A 520 0.84 21.20 47.53
CA SER A 520 1.69 20.38 48.38
C SER A 520 0.86 19.60 49.39
N GLY A 521 0.23 18.52 48.94
CA GLY A 521 -0.24 17.45 49.81
C GLY A 521 0.95 16.56 50.20
N PRO A 522 1.13 16.20 51.47
CA PRO A 522 2.26 15.38 51.91
C PRO A 522 2.16 13.96 51.31
N ARG A 523 3.05 13.60 50.39
CA ARG A 523 3.17 12.23 49.86
C ARG A 523 4.40 11.54 50.42
N ARG A 524 4.16 10.41 51.11
CA ARG A 524 5.16 9.45 51.57
C ARG A 524 5.70 8.64 50.40
N GLY A 525 7.02 8.53 50.30
CA GLY A 525 7.71 7.57 49.44
C GLY A 525 8.88 8.19 48.69
N ALA A 526 10.08 8.09 49.27
CA ALA A 526 11.33 8.49 48.63
C ALA A 526 11.67 7.51 47.50
N ARG A 527 11.41 7.92 46.26
CA ARG A 527 12.11 7.44 45.06
C ARG A 527 12.54 8.66 44.28
N GLU A 528 13.79 8.66 43.81
CA GLU A 528 14.33 9.71 42.94
C GLU A 528 13.39 9.94 41.76
N ARG A 529 12.91 11.19 41.62
CA ARG A 529 12.07 11.59 40.50
C ARG A 529 12.96 11.70 39.26
N LYS A 530 12.61 10.96 38.19
CA LYS A 530 13.17 11.22 36.86
C LYS A 530 12.64 12.57 36.35
N PRO A 531 13.44 13.35 35.60
CA PRO A 531 13.02 14.63 35.05
C PRO A 531 11.75 14.48 34.19
N ARG A 532 10.82 15.43 34.31
CA ARG A 532 9.55 15.45 33.57
C ARG A 532 9.49 16.68 32.67
N ILE A 533 8.89 16.54 31.49
CA ILE A 533 8.49 17.68 30.65
C ILE A 533 7.00 17.92 30.92
N LYS A 534 6.62 19.14 31.31
CA LYS A 534 5.22 19.53 31.50
C LYS A 534 4.95 20.82 30.72
N ALA A 535 3.85 20.85 29.97
CA ALA A 535 3.29 22.05 29.39
C ALA A 535 1.93 22.28 30.06
N GLU A 536 1.75 23.42 30.72
CA GLU A 536 0.46 23.88 31.26
C GLU A 536 0.36 25.35 30.88
N LEU A 537 -0.72 25.72 30.19
CA LEU A 537 -1.06 27.09 29.80
C LEU A 537 -2.49 27.34 30.28
N ASP A 538 -2.68 28.31 31.18
CA ASP A 538 -4.00 28.76 31.64
C ASP A 538 -4.73 29.60 30.55
#